data_AF-A0AAC9WQ53-F1
#
_entry.id   AF-A0AAC9WQ53-F1
#
_cell.length_a   1.000
_cell.length_b   1.000
_cell.length_c   1.000
_cell.angle_alpha   90.00
_cell.angle_beta   90.00
_cell.angle_gamma   90.00
#
_symmetry.space_group_name_H-M   'P 1'
#
loop_
_entity.id
_entity.type
_entity.pdbx_description
1 polymer ?
#
loop_
_entity_poly.entity_id
_entity_poly.type
_entity_poly.pdbx_seq_one_letter_code
_entity_poly.pdbx_strand_id
1 'polypeptide(L)'
;MTPAERDRMFALYETYYEAVDRNVFERDLAEKDAVVIIRCDREIIGFSTYLVRPQTVGGETVHYLFSGDTVLHSARWGDPVLLRGFFRAAGAAKAAVASRLFWFSIIGGHRTFRILPNFFCDFVPAVDGPVSARLQTIRDAIATARYGRQFEPSTGLIDFGLSQGHLREQWADVEETAFRNRFAAFFLRANPFYFRGVELACLAEFELGNLKRYAAASFAEGLQDGR
;
A
#
# COMPACT_ATOMS: atom_id res chain seq x y z
N MET A 1 -7.52 -17.46 10.48
CA MET A 1 -6.74 -17.90 9.31
C MET A 1 -6.03 -19.19 9.66
N THR A 2 -6.20 -20.24 8.87
CA THR A 2 -5.63 -21.57 9.12
C THR A 2 -4.17 -21.66 8.65
N PRO A 3 -3.36 -22.62 9.15
CA PRO A 3 -2.01 -22.86 8.62
C PRO A 3 -1.98 -23.07 7.10
N ALA A 4 -2.92 -23.85 6.56
CA ALA A 4 -3.01 -24.11 5.12
C ALA A 4 -3.33 -22.86 4.29
N GLU A 5 -4.03 -21.88 4.85
CA GLU A 5 -4.25 -20.59 4.18
C GLU A 5 -2.98 -19.74 4.17
N ARG A 6 -2.22 -19.74 5.27
CA ARG A 6 -0.92 -19.04 5.35
C ARG A 6 0.08 -19.61 4.35
N ASP A 7 0.11 -20.95 4.20
CA ASP A 7 0.92 -21.63 3.19
C ASP A 7 0.59 -21.17 1.77
N ARG A 8 -0.70 -21.10 1.43
CA ARG A 8 -1.16 -20.66 0.10
C ARG A 8 -0.86 -19.18 -0.14
N MET A 9 -1.02 -18.33 0.88
CA MET A 9 -0.65 -16.92 0.78
C MET A 9 0.85 -16.77 0.54
N PHE A 10 1.69 -17.47 1.28
CA PHE A 10 3.14 -17.43 1.08
C PHE A 10 3.54 -17.94 -0.31
N ALA A 11 3.00 -19.07 -0.75
CA ALA A 11 3.29 -19.61 -2.09
C ALA A 11 2.87 -18.64 -3.22
N LEU A 12 1.72 -17.98 -3.06
CA LEU A 12 1.29 -16.94 -3.99
C LEU A 12 2.26 -15.75 -3.96
N TYR A 13 2.70 -15.30 -2.79
CA TYR A 13 3.63 -14.18 -2.63
C TYR A 13 5.00 -14.49 -3.26
N GLU A 14 5.58 -15.65 -2.99
CA GLU A 14 6.88 -16.12 -3.50
C GLU A 14 6.93 -16.24 -5.04
N THR A 15 5.77 -16.45 -5.67
CA THR A 15 5.63 -16.45 -7.13
C THR A 15 5.97 -15.09 -7.75
N TYR A 16 5.65 -13.99 -7.05
CA TYR A 16 5.79 -12.63 -7.59
C TYR A 16 6.95 -11.85 -7.00
N TYR A 17 7.39 -12.21 -5.80
CA TYR A 17 8.42 -11.48 -5.06
C TYR A 17 9.71 -12.29 -4.92
N GLU A 18 10.83 -11.59 -4.95
CA GLU A 18 12.18 -12.05 -4.67
C GLU A 18 12.66 -11.55 -3.30
N ALA A 19 13.73 -12.17 -2.78
CA ALA A 19 14.25 -11.90 -1.45
C ALA A 19 13.21 -12.09 -0.32
N VAL A 20 12.29 -13.04 -0.51
CA VAL A 20 11.28 -13.41 0.49
C VAL A 20 11.78 -14.54 1.37
N ASP A 21 11.44 -14.49 2.67
CA ASP A 21 11.70 -15.54 3.64
C ASP A 21 10.41 -15.90 4.37
N ARG A 22 10.17 -17.20 4.58
CA ARG A 22 8.94 -17.67 5.23
C ARG A 22 8.81 -17.14 6.65
N ASN A 23 9.89 -17.10 7.43
CA ASN A 23 9.82 -16.64 8.81
C ASN A 23 9.59 -15.11 8.87
N VAL A 24 10.15 -14.35 7.94
CA VAL A 24 9.86 -12.92 7.77
C VAL A 24 8.39 -12.71 7.47
N PHE A 25 7.83 -13.42 6.48
CA PHE A 25 6.41 -13.35 6.13
C PHE A 25 5.50 -13.64 7.33
N GLU A 26 5.81 -14.70 8.10
CA GLU A 26 4.98 -15.07 9.26
C GLU A 26 5.05 -14.04 10.39
N ARG A 27 6.21 -13.40 10.60
CA ARG A 27 6.36 -12.30 11.56
C ARG A 27 5.63 -11.04 11.11
N ASP A 28 5.77 -10.65 9.83
CA ASP A 28 5.03 -9.52 9.28
C ASP A 28 3.53 -9.73 9.44
N LEU A 29 3.03 -10.90 9.03
CA LEU A 29 1.63 -11.28 9.13
C LEU A 29 1.10 -11.25 10.56
N ALA A 30 1.93 -11.62 11.55
CA ALA A 30 1.56 -11.59 12.97
C ALA A 30 1.49 -10.17 13.55
N GLU A 31 2.17 -9.18 12.96
CA GLU A 31 2.06 -7.76 13.34
C GLU A 31 0.74 -7.14 12.84
N LYS A 32 0.13 -7.72 11.80
CA LYS A 32 -1.04 -7.14 11.12
C LYS A 32 -2.31 -7.35 11.93
N ASP A 33 -3.18 -6.35 11.86
CA ASP A 33 -4.48 -6.40 12.53
C ASP A 33 -5.48 -7.22 11.72
N ALA A 34 -5.35 -7.24 10.39
CA ALA A 34 -6.27 -7.96 9.52
C ALA A 34 -5.67 -8.32 8.14
N VAL A 35 -6.35 -9.24 7.46
CA VAL A 35 -6.05 -9.68 6.10
C VAL A 35 -7.31 -9.63 5.24
N VAL A 36 -7.21 -8.97 4.09
CA VAL A 36 -8.19 -9.01 3.01
C VAL A 36 -7.84 -10.16 2.10
N ILE A 37 -8.67 -11.20 2.05
CA ILE A 37 -8.43 -12.38 1.20
C ILE A 37 -9.38 -12.35 0.00
N ILE A 38 -8.83 -12.49 -1.21
CA ILE A 38 -9.58 -12.65 -2.45
C ILE A 38 -9.57 -14.12 -2.84
N ARG A 39 -10.77 -14.70 -3.02
CA ARG A 39 -10.93 -16.09 -3.44
C ARG A 39 -11.63 -16.21 -4.79
N CYS A 40 -11.18 -17.18 -5.58
CA CYS A 40 -11.94 -17.75 -6.67
C CYS A 40 -12.27 -19.19 -6.24
N ASP A 41 -13.56 -19.48 -6.03
CA ASP A 41 -14.01 -20.72 -5.40
C ASP A 41 -13.30 -20.97 -4.05
N ARG A 42 -12.45 -22.00 -3.97
CA ARG A 42 -11.70 -22.38 -2.76
C ARG A 42 -10.24 -21.92 -2.78
N GLU A 43 -9.79 -21.32 -3.88
CA GLU A 43 -8.41 -20.90 -4.09
C GLU A 43 -8.20 -19.45 -3.65
N ILE A 44 -7.08 -19.19 -2.97
CA ILE A 44 -6.65 -17.82 -2.64
C ILE A 44 -5.92 -17.28 -3.86
N ILE A 45 -6.54 -16.32 -4.54
CA ILE A 45 -5.98 -15.70 -5.76
C ILE A 45 -5.39 -14.31 -5.48
N GLY A 46 -5.51 -13.81 -4.25
CA GLY A 46 -4.92 -12.54 -3.86
C GLY A 46 -5.15 -12.26 -2.39
N PHE A 47 -4.32 -11.40 -1.81
CA PHE A 47 -4.52 -10.87 -0.49
C PHE A 47 -3.87 -9.50 -0.33
N SER A 48 -4.28 -8.77 0.71
CA SER A 48 -3.58 -7.62 1.26
C SER A 48 -3.63 -7.70 2.77
N THR A 49 -2.56 -7.34 3.44
CA THR A 49 -2.52 -7.27 4.91
C THR A 49 -2.47 -5.82 5.36
N TYR A 50 -3.02 -5.51 6.53
CA TYR A 50 -2.89 -4.17 7.07
C TYR A 50 -2.87 -4.12 8.60
N LEU A 51 -2.30 -3.03 9.12
CA LEU A 51 -2.40 -2.61 10.50
C LEU A 51 -2.86 -1.16 10.57
N VAL A 52 -3.45 -0.76 11.69
CA VAL A 52 -3.86 0.60 12.00
C VAL A 52 -3.17 1.05 13.28
N ARG A 53 -2.42 2.15 13.23
CA ARG A 53 -1.72 2.67 14.41
C ARG A 53 -1.92 4.18 14.54
N PRO A 54 -1.95 4.72 15.76
CA PRO A 54 -1.91 6.15 15.98
C PRO A 54 -0.51 6.70 15.66
N GLN A 55 -0.45 7.98 15.29
CA GLN A 55 0.78 8.76 15.16
C GLN A 55 0.54 10.19 15.62
N THR A 56 1.45 10.73 16.43
CA THR A 56 1.42 12.13 16.83
C THR A 56 2.19 12.99 15.83
N VAL A 57 1.52 13.97 15.23
CA VAL A 57 2.09 14.90 14.24
C VAL A 57 1.76 16.32 14.69
N GLY A 58 2.79 17.11 15.05
CA GLY A 58 2.59 18.50 15.47
C GLY A 58 1.67 18.66 16.70
N GLY A 59 1.60 17.67 17.58
CA GLY A 59 0.70 17.65 18.74
C GLY A 59 -0.72 17.13 18.47
N GLU A 60 -1.08 16.84 17.21
CA GLU A 60 -2.33 16.19 16.83
C GLU A 60 -2.12 14.68 16.70
N THR A 61 -3.01 13.86 17.26
CA THR A 61 -3.01 12.41 17.01
C THR A 61 -3.85 12.09 15.78
N VAL A 62 -3.21 11.53 14.76
CA VAL A 62 -3.85 10.93 13.59
C VAL A 62 -3.72 9.41 13.64
N HIS A 63 -4.49 8.68 12.83
CA HIS A 63 -4.25 7.26 12.60
C HIS A 63 -3.77 7.02 11.18
N TYR A 64 -2.94 6.01 10.99
CA TYR A 64 -2.58 5.53 9.67
C TYR A 64 -2.88 4.03 9.55
N LEU A 65 -3.44 3.65 8.41
CA LEU A 65 -3.52 2.29 7.93
C LEU A 65 -2.28 2.03 7.08
N PHE A 66 -1.44 1.10 7.52
CA PHE A 66 -0.30 0.62 6.76
C PHE A 66 -0.68 -0.69 6.06
N SER A 67 -0.65 -0.69 4.73
CA SER A 67 -0.81 -1.91 3.94
C SER A 67 0.55 -2.59 3.77
N GLY A 68 0.69 -3.83 4.24
CA GLY A 68 1.87 -4.66 4.04
C GLY A 68 1.79 -5.48 2.77
N ASP A 69 2.23 -6.74 2.85
CA ASP A 69 2.23 -7.67 1.73
C ASP A 69 0.88 -7.69 1.01
N THR A 70 0.94 -7.39 -0.29
CA THR A 70 -0.22 -7.22 -1.15
C THR A 70 0.06 -7.86 -2.50
N VAL A 71 -0.75 -8.86 -2.86
CA VAL A 71 -0.56 -9.62 -4.09
C VAL A 71 -1.89 -10.01 -4.70
N LEU A 72 -1.95 -10.02 -6.02
CA LEU A 72 -3.06 -10.56 -6.80
C LEU A 72 -2.46 -11.40 -7.92
N HIS A 73 -3.04 -12.56 -8.17
CA HIS A 73 -2.61 -13.43 -9.25
C HIS A 73 -2.65 -12.67 -10.59
N SER A 74 -1.61 -12.82 -11.41
CA SER A 74 -1.38 -12.03 -12.63
C SER A 74 -2.50 -12.14 -13.66
N ALA A 75 -3.16 -13.30 -13.73
CA ALA A 75 -4.37 -13.50 -14.53
C ALA A 75 -5.54 -12.55 -14.18
N ARG A 76 -5.48 -11.88 -13.02
CA ARG A 76 -6.47 -10.92 -12.53
C ARG A 76 -5.92 -9.50 -12.43
N TRP A 77 -4.70 -9.23 -12.91
CA TRP A 77 -4.20 -7.86 -12.92
C TRP A 77 -5.09 -6.96 -13.78
N GLY A 78 -5.42 -5.79 -13.22
CA GLY A 78 -6.42 -4.88 -13.80
C GLY A 78 -7.85 -5.13 -13.32
N ASP A 79 -8.15 -6.29 -12.74
CA ASP A 79 -9.42 -6.50 -12.03
C ASP A 79 -9.41 -5.70 -10.71
N PRO A 80 -10.42 -4.85 -10.46
CA PRO A 80 -10.48 -4.08 -9.24
C PRO A 80 -10.95 -4.89 -8.02
N VAL A 81 -11.06 -6.21 -8.09
CA VAL A 81 -11.51 -7.09 -6.99
C VAL A 81 -10.71 -6.90 -5.70
N LEU A 82 -9.38 -6.85 -5.77
CA LEU A 82 -8.55 -6.61 -4.59
C LEU A 82 -8.78 -5.21 -4.02
N LEU A 83 -8.89 -4.22 -4.90
CA LEU A 83 -9.11 -2.83 -4.50
C LEU A 83 -10.49 -2.62 -3.86
N ARG A 84 -11.55 -3.28 -4.36
CA ARG A 84 -12.87 -3.27 -3.70
C ARG A 84 -12.78 -3.79 -2.27
N GLY A 85 -12.16 -4.96 -2.10
CA GLY A 85 -11.96 -5.56 -0.78
C GLY A 85 -11.16 -4.67 0.14
N PHE A 86 -10.07 -4.09 -0.37
CA PHE A 86 -9.20 -3.18 0.38
C PHE A 86 -9.93 -1.89 0.80
N PHE A 87 -10.62 -1.19 -0.11
CA PHE A 87 -11.34 0.04 0.25
C PHE A 87 -12.49 -0.23 1.23
N ARG A 88 -13.19 -1.35 1.10
CA ARG A 88 -14.20 -1.76 2.10
C ARG A 88 -13.57 -2.03 3.47
N ALA A 89 -12.45 -2.74 3.52
CA ALA A 89 -11.73 -2.95 4.77
C ALA A 89 -11.22 -1.63 5.38
N ALA A 90 -10.71 -0.70 4.55
CA ALA A 90 -10.30 0.62 5.00
C ALA A 90 -11.48 1.45 5.54
N GLY A 91 -12.67 1.31 4.97
CA GLY A 91 -13.90 1.92 5.47
C GLY A 91 -14.26 1.41 6.87
N ALA A 92 -14.22 0.09 7.07
CA ALA A 92 -14.45 -0.52 8.38
C ALA A 92 -13.40 -0.07 9.41
N ALA A 93 -12.12 -0.03 9.02
CA ALA A 93 -11.04 0.50 9.85
C ALA A 93 -11.26 1.99 10.21
N LYS A 94 -11.75 2.81 9.27
CA LYS A 94 -12.09 4.21 9.53
C LYS A 94 -13.23 4.36 10.54
N ALA A 95 -14.24 3.49 10.49
CA ALA A 95 -15.36 3.51 11.43
C ALA A 95 -14.90 3.21 12.87
N ALA A 96 -13.86 2.38 13.03
CA ALA A 96 -13.29 2.04 14.33
C ALA A 96 -12.42 3.14 14.96
N VAL A 97 -12.13 4.24 14.26
CA VAL A 97 -11.29 5.35 14.78
C VAL A 97 -11.99 6.70 14.66
N ALA A 98 -11.99 7.47 15.75
CA ALA A 98 -12.60 8.80 15.78
C ALA A 98 -11.79 9.85 15.02
N SER A 99 -10.46 9.74 15.01
CA SER A 99 -9.58 10.69 14.31
C SER A 99 -9.56 10.45 12.79
N ARG A 100 -8.83 11.31 12.08
CA ARG A 100 -8.48 11.13 10.67
C ARG A 100 -7.71 9.81 10.48
N LEU A 101 -7.94 9.15 9.34
CA LEU A 101 -7.25 7.93 8.94
C LEU A 101 -6.54 8.16 7.61
N PHE A 102 -5.25 7.88 7.56
CA PHE A 102 -4.45 7.97 6.35
C PHE A 102 -4.06 6.59 5.86
N TRP A 103 -4.08 6.37 4.55
CA TRP A 103 -3.35 5.28 3.95
C TRP A 103 -1.87 5.66 3.89
N PHE A 104 -1.03 5.01 4.69
CA PHE A 104 0.41 5.10 4.57
C PHE A 104 0.91 3.83 3.88
N SER A 105 1.51 3.95 2.71
CA SER A 105 1.98 2.81 1.92
C SER A 105 3.41 3.01 1.47
N ILE A 106 4.21 1.97 1.62
CA ILE A 106 5.54 1.88 1.00
C ILE A 106 5.36 1.13 -0.33
N ILE A 107 5.74 1.77 -1.42
CA ILE A 107 5.41 1.28 -2.77
C ILE A 107 6.70 0.97 -3.53
N GLY A 108 6.90 -0.33 -3.81
CA GLY A 108 8.01 -0.84 -4.62
C GLY A 108 7.69 -1.04 -6.11
N GLY A 109 6.48 -0.72 -6.59
CA GLY A 109 6.10 -0.96 -7.99
C GLY A 109 5.05 -0.02 -8.56
N HIS A 110 5.14 0.25 -9.87
CA HIS A 110 4.27 1.23 -10.55
C HIS A 110 2.78 0.85 -10.56
N ARG A 111 2.45 -0.45 -10.60
CA ARG A 111 1.05 -0.91 -10.57
C ARG A 111 0.36 -0.48 -9.28
N THR A 112 1.04 -0.66 -8.15
CA THR A 112 0.55 -0.21 -6.83
C THR A 112 0.56 1.31 -6.75
N PHE A 113 1.61 1.98 -7.25
CA PHE A 113 1.64 3.45 -7.28
C PHE A 113 0.42 4.05 -7.99
N ARG A 114 -0.01 3.45 -9.10
CA ARG A 114 -1.18 3.89 -9.87
C ARG A 114 -2.50 3.86 -9.11
N ILE A 115 -2.59 3.18 -7.97
CA ILE A 115 -3.78 3.23 -7.10
C ILE A 115 -4.01 4.68 -6.65
N LEU A 116 -2.95 5.41 -6.26
CA LEU A 116 -3.06 6.79 -5.77
C LEU A 116 -3.75 7.73 -6.78
N PRO A 117 -3.20 7.95 -8.00
CA PRO A 117 -3.83 8.83 -8.97
C PRO A 117 -5.15 8.29 -9.53
N ASN A 118 -5.42 6.98 -9.47
CA ASN A 118 -6.69 6.43 -9.96
C ASN A 118 -7.84 6.55 -8.95
N PHE A 119 -7.54 6.61 -7.66
CA PHE A 119 -8.56 6.50 -6.60
C PHE A 119 -8.56 7.63 -5.58
N PHE A 120 -7.53 8.48 -5.55
CA PHE A 120 -7.44 9.64 -4.67
C PHE A 120 -7.31 10.95 -5.45
N CYS A 121 -7.82 12.03 -4.86
CA CYS A 121 -7.75 13.39 -5.39
C CYS A 121 -6.48 14.12 -4.90
N ASP A 122 -6.13 13.96 -3.63
CA ASP A 122 -4.94 14.51 -2.98
C ASP A 122 -4.15 13.38 -2.30
N PHE A 123 -2.84 13.37 -2.57
CA PHE A 123 -1.88 12.38 -2.06
C PHE A 123 -0.45 12.89 -2.23
N VAL A 124 0.48 12.33 -1.45
CA VAL A 124 1.92 12.57 -1.56
C VAL A 124 2.65 11.25 -1.90
N PRO A 125 3.65 11.28 -2.78
CA PRO A 125 4.05 12.42 -3.61
C PRO A 125 3.02 12.72 -4.70
N ALA A 126 2.74 14.01 -4.92
CA ALA A 126 1.82 14.45 -5.96
C ALA A 126 2.48 14.29 -7.34
N VAL A 127 1.73 13.77 -8.32
CA VAL A 127 2.24 13.59 -9.69
C VAL A 127 2.23 14.91 -10.46
N ASP A 128 1.14 15.68 -10.31
CA ASP A 128 0.97 17.01 -10.89
C ASP A 128 0.70 18.02 -9.78
N GLY A 129 1.06 19.27 -10.05
CA GLY A 129 0.66 20.39 -9.21
C GLY A 129 1.43 20.49 -7.89
N PRO A 130 1.00 21.40 -7.01
CA PRO A 130 1.68 21.63 -5.74
C PRO A 130 1.48 20.44 -4.80
N VAL A 131 2.56 20.04 -4.13
CA VAL A 131 2.51 18.98 -3.12
C VAL A 131 1.92 19.53 -1.83
N SER A 132 0.90 18.87 -1.28
CA SER A 132 0.32 19.23 0.02
C SER A 132 1.38 19.14 1.13
N ALA A 133 1.77 20.29 1.69
CA ALA A 133 2.75 20.37 2.78
C ALA A 133 2.28 19.58 4.01
N ARG A 134 0.96 19.61 4.28
CA ARG A 134 0.35 18.84 5.38
C ARG A 134 0.53 17.34 5.19
N LEU A 135 0.24 16.81 3.99
CA LEU A 135 0.39 15.38 3.73
C LEU A 135 1.86 14.95 3.78
N GLN A 136 2.79 15.79 3.28
CA GLN A 136 4.23 15.55 3.42
C GLN A 136 4.64 15.44 4.89
N THR A 137 4.25 16.41 5.74
CA THR A 137 4.57 16.37 7.17
C THR A 137 4.05 15.12 7.86
N ILE A 138 2.83 14.67 7.53
CA ILE A 138 2.26 13.45 8.10
C ILE A 138 3.00 12.21 7.60
N ARG A 139 3.29 12.13 6.30
CA ARG A 139 4.07 11.03 5.70
C ARG A 139 5.43 10.92 6.40
N ASP A 140 6.13 12.04 6.53
CA ASP A 140 7.48 12.08 7.08
C ASP A 140 7.48 11.68 8.54
N ALA A 141 6.53 12.18 9.33
CA ALA A 141 6.40 11.78 10.72
C ALA A 141 6.18 10.27 10.87
N ILE A 142 5.29 9.66 10.06
CA ILE A 142 5.04 8.21 10.10
C ILE A 142 6.27 7.43 9.63
N ALA A 143 6.87 7.82 8.50
CA ALA A 143 8.00 7.12 7.91
C ALA A 143 9.26 7.22 8.78
N THR A 144 9.57 8.38 9.36
CA THR A 144 10.66 8.55 10.32
C THR A 144 10.44 7.71 11.57
N ALA A 145 9.22 7.63 12.09
CA ALA A 145 8.92 6.81 13.27
C ALA A 145 9.07 5.30 12.99
N ARG A 146 8.67 4.82 11.81
CA ARG A 146 8.75 3.39 11.46
C ARG A 146 10.14 2.96 10.97
N TYR A 147 10.81 3.77 10.17
CA TYR A 147 12.02 3.38 9.42
C TYR A 147 13.27 4.15 9.83
N GLY A 148 13.13 5.21 10.64
CA GLY A 148 14.25 5.96 11.19
C GLY A 148 15.25 6.39 10.11
N ARG A 149 16.48 5.87 10.22
CA ARG A 149 17.61 6.20 9.34
C ARG A 149 17.49 5.64 7.92
N GLN A 150 16.59 4.70 7.67
CA GLN A 150 16.37 4.12 6.34
C GLN A 150 15.52 5.05 5.46
N PHE A 151 14.77 5.97 6.06
CA PHE A 151 13.92 6.92 5.36
C PHE A 151 14.65 8.24 5.08
N GLU A 152 14.60 8.69 3.83
CA GLU A 152 15.14 9.98 3.39
C GLU A 152 13.98 10.96 3.08
N PRO A 153 13.67 11.92 3.98
CA PRO A 153 12.52 12.81 3.83
C PRO A 153 12.51 13.63 2.53
N SER A 154 13.69 14.05 2.05
CA SER A 154 13.79 14.89 0.85
C SER A 154 13.36 14.18 -0.43
N THR A 155 13.51 12.85 -0.47
CA THR A 155 13.14 12.01 -1.62
C THR A 155 11.86 11.24 -1.38
N GLY A 156 11.51 10.98 -0.11
CA GLY A 156 10.44 10.07 0.28
C GLY A 156 10.82 8.59 0.14
N LEU A 157 12.08 8.27 -0.11
CA LEU A 157 12.55 6.90 -0.32
C LEU A 157 12.90 6.22 1.01
N ILE A 158 12.68 4.91 1.05
CA ILE A 158 13.11 4.02 2.13
C ILE A 158 14.08 3.01 1.52
N ASP A 159 15.36 3.11 1.90
CA ASP A 159 16.40 2.17 1.51
C ASP A 159 16.72 1.25 2.70
N PHE A 160 16.32 -0.02 2.59
CA PHE A 160 16.58 -1.04 3.60
C PHE A 160 18.04 -1.54 3.58
N GLY A 161 18.84 -1.14 2.59
CA GLY A 161 20.16 -1.68 2.30
C GLY A 161 20.04 -3.03 1.61
N LEU A 162 19.68 -4.06 2.37
CA LEU A 162 19.32 -5.37 1.82
C LEU A 162 17.81 -5.40 1.52
N SER A 163 17.45 -5.87 0.34
CA SER A 163 16.04 -6.02 -0.04
C SER A 163 15.31 -6.91 0.97
N GLN A 164 14.12 -6.47 1.36
CA GLN A 164 13.20 -7.22 2.24
C GLN A 164 12.03 -7.83 1.47
N GLY A 165 12.14 -7.88 0.13
CA GLY A 165 11.03 -8.18 -0.76
C GLY A 165 10.99 -7.17 -1.90
N HIS A 166 11.08 -7.63 -3.14
CA HIS A 166 10.81 -6.80 -4.32
C HIS A 166 10.21 -7.66 -5.43
N LEU A 167 9.48 -7.03 -6.35
CA LEU A 167 8.93 -7.75 -7.50
C LEU A 167 10.07 -8.36 -8.32
N ARG A 168 9.91 -9.62 -8.72
CA ARG A 168 10.84 -10.26 -9.68
C ARG A 168 10.84 -9.45 -10.97
N GLU A 169 12.00 -9.37 -11.63
CA GLU A 169 12.23 -8.52 -12.81
C GLU A 169 11.17 -8.72 -13.90
N GLN A 170 10.85 -9.98 -14.23
CA GLN A 170 9.82 -10.35 -15.21
C GLN A 170 8.41 -9.79 -14.91
N TRP A 171 8.14 -9.42 -13.67
CA TRP A 171 6.87 -8.86 -13.22
C TRP A 171 6.92 -7.34 -13.06
N ALA A 172 8.09 -6.71 -13.09
CA ALA A 172 8.24 -5.29 -12.77
C ALA A 172 7.77 -4.35 -13.89
N ASP A 173 8.12 -4.67 -15.15
CA ASP A 173 7.70 -4.04 -16.44
C ASP A 173 7.59 -2.51 -16.45
N VAL A 174 8.33 -1.81 -15.59
CA VAL A 174 8.12 -0.38 -15.35
C VAL A 174 8.69 0.46 -16.47
N GLU A 175 9.84 0.09 -17.04
CA GLU A 175 10.49 0.84 -18.12
C GLU A 175 9.61 0.85 -19.37
N GLU A 176 9.13 -0.33 -19.80
CA GLU A 176 8.20 -0.45 -20.93
C GLU A 176 6.92 0.35 -20.65
N THR A 177 6.36 0.23 -19.45
CA THR A 177 5.12 0.91 -19.08
C THR A 177 5.28 2.43 -18.99
N ALA A 178 6.44 2.91 -18.55
CA ALA A 178 6.75 4.33 -18.42
C ALA A 178 6.70 5.07 -19.76
N PHE A 179 7.01 4.42 -20.88
CA PHE A 179 6.90 5.03 -22.22
C PHE A 179 5.46 5.42 -22.57
N ARG A 180 4.46 4.70 -22.05
CA ARG A 180 3.03 4.88 -22.40
C ARG A 180 2.16 5.35 -21.25
N ASN A 181 2.69 5.41 -20.02
CA ASN A 181 1.92 5.75 -18.83
C ASN A 181 2.67 6.76 -17.96
N ARG A 182 2.14 7.99 -17.90
CA ARG A 182 2.71 9.09 -17.10
C ARG A 182 2.88 8.79 -15.61
N PHE A 183 2.02 7.95 -15.02
CA PHE A 183 2.13 7.59 -13.60
C PHE A 183 3.25 6.56 -13.35
N ALA A 184 3.43 5.61 -14.27
CA ALA A 184 4.58 4.71 -14.23
C ALA A 184 5.90 5.48 -14.47
N ALA A 185 5.89 6.43 -15.40
CA ALA A 185 7.04 7.31 -15.64
C ALA A 185 7.37 8.18 -14.42
N PHE A 186 6.36 8.68 -13.71
CA PHE A 186 6.57 9.40 -12.45
C PHE A 186 7.19 8.48 -11.40
N PHE A 187 6.61 7.30 -11.17
CA PHE A 187 7.13 6.34 -10.21
C PHE A 187 8.61 6.00 -10.48
N LEU A 188 8.96 5.70 -11.73
CA LEU A 188 10.34 5.38 -12.12
C LEU A 188 11.32 6.53 -11.86
N ARG A 189 10.89 7.78 -12.08
CA ARG A 189 11.72 8.96 -11.75
C ARG A 189 11.84 9.18 -10.24
N ALA A 190 10.75 8.97 -9.50
CA ALA A 190 10.72 9.16 -8.05
C ALA A 190 11.52 8.08 -7.32
N ASN A 191 11.50 6.85 -7.84
CA ASN A 191 12.23 5.71 -7.29
C ASN A 191 12.97 4.96 -8.41
N PRO A 192 14.17 5.42 -8.82
CA PRO A 192 14.98 4.71 -9.80
C PRO A 192 15.64 3.44 -9.24
N PHE A 193 15.51 3.18 -7.93
CA PHE A 193 16.17 2.07 -7.22
C PHE A 193 15.19 0.95 -6.82
N TYR A 194 13.96 0.96 -7.34
CA TYR A 194 12.92 -0.03 -7.02
C TYR A 194 13.40 -1.49 -7.23
N PHE A 195 14.25 -1.73 -8.23
CA PHE A 195 14.80 -3.05 -8.54
C PHE A 195 15.71 -3.60 -7.44
N ARG A 196 16.20 -2.76 -6.53
CA ARG A 196 16.96 -3.17 -5.34
C ARG A 196 16.08 -3.39 -4.11
N GLY A 197 14.77 -3.19 -4.23
CA GLY A 197 13.83 -3.17 -3.10
C GLY A 197 13.83 -1.87 -2.30
N VAL A 198 14.30 -0.76 -2.88
CA VAL A 198 14.03 0.58 -2.33
C VAL A 198 12.57 0.90 -2.59
N GLU A 199 11.88 1.48 -1.60
CA GLU A 199 10.46 1.76 -1.70
C GLU A 199 10.14 3.23 -1.53
N LEU A 200 9.02 3.66 -2.12
CA LEU A 200 8.55 5.04 -2.06
C LEU A 200 7.46 5.18 -1.00
N ALA A 201 7.71 5.97 0.03
CA ALA A 201 6.72 6.30 1.05
C ALA A 201 5.65 7.22 0.45
N CYS A 202 4.41 6.75 0.45
CA CYS A 202 3.26 7.47 -0.06
C CYS A 202 2.19 7.62 1.03
N LEU A 203 1.40 8.68 0.93
CA LEU A 203 0.31 8.95 1.87
C LEU A 203 -0.90 9.57 1.17
N ALA A 204 -2.09 9.07 1.48
CA ALA A 204 -3.36 9.68 1.09
C ALA A 204 -4.37 9.57 2.24
N GLU A 205 -5.29 10.51 2.35
CA GLU A 205 -6.33 10.45 3.40
C GLU A 205 -7.52 9.61 2.97
N PHE A 206 -7.98 8.72 3.87
CA PHE A 206 -9.25 8.01 3.74
C PHE A 206 -10.40 8.91 4.18
N GLU A 207 -10.74 9.86 3.31
CA GLU A 207 -11.89 10.75 3.43
C GLU A 207 -12.76 10.62 2.17
N LEU A 208 -14.09 10.59 2.33
CA LEU A 208 -15.00 10.44 1.18
C LEU A 208 -14.79 11.53 0.11
N GLY A 209 -14.49 12.76 0.51
CA GLY A 209 -14.18 13.86 -0.42
C GLY A 209 -12.84 13.71 -1.15
N ASN A 210 -11.91 12.94 -0.59
CA ASN A 210 -10.62 12.64 -1.21
C ASN A 210 -10.67 11.42 -2.14
N LEU A 211 -11.69 10.57 -2.02
CA LEU A 211 -11.82 9.35 -2.81
C LEU A 211 -12.60 9.59 -4.12
N LYS A 212 -12.09 9.04 -5.22
CA LYS A 212 -12.80 9.02 -6.51
C LYS A 212 -13.93 7.98 -6.48
N ARG A 213 -14.96 8.19 -7.31
CA ARG A 213 -16.27 7.49 -7.28
C ARG A 213 -16.21 5.99 -6.97
N TYR A 214 -15.33 5.25 -7.63
CA TYR A 214 -15.24 3.80 -7.43
C TYR A 214 -14.74 3.41 -6.03
N ALA A 215 -13.67 4.05 -5.56
CA ALA A 215 -13.13 3.80 -4.22
C ALA A 215 -14.07 4.33 -3.13
N ALA A 216 -14.70 5.48 -3.37
CA ALA A 216 -15.65 6.08 -2.44
C ALA A 216 -16.85 5.16 -2.17
N ALA A 217 -17.34 4.44 -3.17
CA ALA A 217 -18.46 3.50 -3.01
C ALA A 217 -18.09 2.33 -2.08
N SER A 218 -17.01 1.60 -2.37
CA SER A 218 -16.57 0.47 -1.53
C SER A 218 -16.15 0.92 -0.11
N PHE A 219 -15.53 2.10 0.00
CA PHE A 219 -15.19 2.68 1.30
C PHE A 219 -16.43 3.05 2.12
N ALA A 220 -17.48 3.60 1.48
CA ALA A 220 -18.74 3.92 2.14
C ALA A 220 -19.47 2.66 2.64
N GLU A 221 -19.44 1.55 1.89
CA GLU A 221 -19.95 0.26 2.35
C GLU A 221 -19.24 -0.19 3.63
N GLY A 222 -17.91 -0.14 3.63
CA GLY A 222 -17.12 -0.50 4.81
C GLY A 222 -17.38 0.38 6.04
N LEU A 223 -17.59 1.68 5.82
CA LEU A 223 -17.97 2.62 6.88
C LEU A 223 -19.32 2.28 7.53
N GLN A 224 -20.24 1.67 6.79
CA GLN A 224 -21.54 1.24 7.31
C GLN A 224 -21.42 -0.09 8.05
N ASP A 225 -20.65 -1.04 7.52
CA ASP A 225 -20.43 -2.35 8.14
C ASP A 225 -19.69 -2.26 9.49
N GLY A 226 -18.82 -1.25 9.65
CA GLY A 226 -18.02 -1.06 10.86
C GLY A 226 -18.68 -0.22 11.96
N ARG A 227 -19.95 0.19 11.78
CA ARG A 227 -20.73 0.93 12.78
C ARG A 227 -21.58 0.02 13.66
#